data_AF-A0A8R1TSJ4-F1
#
_entry.id   AF-A0A8R1TSJ4-F1
#
_cell.length_a   1.000
_cell.length_b   1.000
_cell.length_c   1.000
_cell.angle_alpha   90.00
_cell.angle_beta   90.00
_cell.angle_gamma   90.00
#
_symmetry.space_group_name_H-M   'P 1'
#
loop_
_entity.id
_entity.type
_entity.pdbx_description
1 polymer ?
#
loop_
_entity_poly.entity_id
_entity_poly.type
_entity_poly.pdbx_seq_one_letter_code
_entity_poly.pdbx_strand_id
1 'polypeptide(L)'
;MIFHIVLAYMLIETVISLKQECTLLRSNISSCPSPITTIPRFAFTPELINLNAIKYPHGTVAMLVCPPNQYLEVHGSRWRVCNNGTWSGSFGTCKPLGT
;
A
#
# COMPACT_ATOMS: atom_id res chain seq x y z
N MET A 1 -45.16 23.36 6.45
CA MET A 1 -45.18 22.22 5.50
C MET A 1 -44.37 22.49 4.24
N ILE A 2 -44.66 23.56 3.47
CA ILE A 2 -43.95 23.87 2.21
C ILE A 2 -42.43 23.98 2.41
N PHE A 3 -41.97 24.68 3.45
CA PHE A 3 -40.54 24.79 3.78
C PHE A 3 -39.82 23.44 3.96
N HIS A 4 -40.46 22.46 4.60
CA HIS A 4 -39.85 21.14 4.80
C HIS A 4 -39.73 20.35 3.49
N ILE A 5 -40.71 20.50 2.58
CA ILE A 5 -40.69 19.85 1.27
C ILE A 5 -39.53 20.41 0.44
N VAL A 6 -39.35 21.74 0.45
CA VAL A 6 -38.23 22.40 -0.27
C VAL A 6 -36.88 21.96 0.32
N LEU A 7 -36.74 21.97 1.65
CA LEU A 7 -35.50 21.54 2.31
C LEU A 7 -35.14 20.08 1.98
N ALA A 8 -36.14 19.18 2.01
CA ALA A 8 -35.94 17.79 1.66
C ALA A 8 -35.49 17.62 0.19
N TYR A 9 -36.09 18.38 -0.74
CA TYR A 9 -35.71 18.37 -2.14
C TYR A 9 -34.24 18.80 -2.36
N MET A 10 -33.83 19.91 -1.72
CA MET A 10 -32.45 20.40 -1.83
C MET A 10 -31.43 19.39 -1.29
N LEU A 11 -31.74 18.71 -0.17
CA LEU A 11 -30.90 17.64 0.38
C LEU A 11 -30.77 16.45 -0.57
N ILE A 12 -31.88 16.04 -1.21
CA ILE A 12 -31.88 14.94 -2.17
C ILE A 12 -30.98 15.27 -3.37
N GLU A 13 -31.13 16.46 -3.96
CA GLU A 13 -30.30 16.90 -5.10
C GLU A 13 -28.80 16.93 -4.74
N THR A 14 -28.47 17.40 -3.52
CA THR A 14 -27.09 17.43 -3.03
C THR A 14 -26.51 16.01 -2.90
N VAL A 15 -27.30 15.07 -2.36
CA VAL A 15 -26.89 13.65 -2.23
C VAL A 15 -26.73 12.98 -3.60
N ILE A 16 -27.60 13.28 -4.57
CA ILE A 16 -27.51 12.76 -5.93
C ILE A 16 -26.21 13.26 -6.59
N SER A 17 -25.91 14.56 -6.47
CA SER A 17 -24.69 15.15 -7.00
C SER A 17 -23.42 14.50 -6.43
N LEU A 18 -23.34 14.33 -5.10
CA LEU A 18 -22.20 13.68 -4.44
C LEU A 18 -21.98 12.22 -4.89
N LYS A 19 -23.07 11.46 -5.07
CA LYS A 19 -22.99 10.09 -5.59
C LYS A 19 -22.44 10.09 -7.01
N GLN A 20 -22.87 11.02 -7.85
CA GLN A 20 -22.45 11.09 -9.25
C GLN A 20 -20.95 11.40 -9.37
N GLU A 21 -20.43 12.35 -8.58
CA GLU A 21 -19.00 12.65 -8.49
C GLU A 21 -18.17 11.43 -8.04
N CYS A 22 -18.62 10.73 -6.99
CA CYS A 22 -17.96 9.50 -6.52
C CYS A 22 -17.97 8.37 -7.58
N THR A 23 -19.05 8.26 -8.37
CA THR A 23 -19.17 7.23 -9.41
C THR A 23 -18.24 7.53 -10.60
N LEU A 24 -18.10 8.82 -10.97
CA LEU A 24 -17.13 9.26 -11.97
C LEU A 24 -15.68 9.01 -11.52
N LEU A 25 -15.36 9.33 -10.26
CA LEU A 25 -14.02 9.10 -9.71
C LEU A 25 -13.67 7.61 -9.74
N ARG A 26 -14.62 6.72 -9.39
CA ARG A 26 -14.40 5.28 -9.42
C ARG A 26 -14.26 4.71 -10.84
N SER A 27 -14.98 5.26 -11.81
CA SER A 27 -14.92 4.80 -13.21
C SER A 27 -13.56 5.10 -13.87
N ASN A 28 -12.90 6.19 -13.48
CA ASN A 28 -11.66 6.65 -14.12
C ASN A 28 -10.37 6.15 -13.46
N ILE A 29 -10.47 5.33 -12.41
CA ILE A 29 -9.29 4.64 -11.86
C ILE A 29 -9.05 3.43 -12.77
N SER A 30 -8.29 3.66 -13.84
CA SER A 30 -7.68 2.59 -14.62
C SER A 30 -6.98 1.65 -13.65
N SER A 31 -7.47 0.41 -13.56
CA SER A 31 -6.76 -0.62 -12.82
C SER A 31 -5.43 -0.80 -13.52
N CYS A 32 -4.33 -0.35 -12.90
CA CYS A 32 -3.01 -0.59 -13.46
C CYS A 32 -2.85 -2.10 -13.66
N PRO A 33 -2.44 -2.57 -14.85
CA PRO A 33 -2.10 -3.98 -15.01
C PRO A 33 -1.03 -4.30 -13.96
N SER A 34 -1.28 -5.34 -13.16
CA SER A 34 -0.25 -5.83 -12.26
C SER A 34 0.98 -6.17 -13.11
N PRO A 35 2.17 -5.65 -12.82
CA PRO A 35 3.34 -6.01 -13.59
C PRO A 35 3.52 -7.54 -13.51
N ILE A 36 3.46 -8.19 -14.67
CA ILE A 36 3.80 -9.60 -14.81
C ILE A 36 5.31 -9.66 -14.60
N THR A 37 5.75 -10.13 -13.43
CA THR A 37 7.18 -10.33 -13.16
C THR A 37 7.44 -11.80 -12.93
N THR A 38 8.38 -12.36 -13.69
CA THR A 38 8.91 -13.72 -13.47
C THR A 38 9.69 -13.82 -12.15
N ILE A 39 10.11 -12.68 -11.62
CA ILE A 39 10.90 -12.58 -10.40
C ILE A 39 9.99 -12.76 -9.18
N PRO A 40 10.33 -13.65 -8.23
CA PRO A 40 9.59 -13.79 -6.99
C PRO A 40 9.71 -12.50 -6.18
N ARG A 41 8.56 -11.90 -5.88
CA ARG A 41 8.44 -10.75 -4.99
C ARG A 41 7.64 -11.15 -3.76
N PHE A 42 8.14 -10.88 -2.56
CA PHE A 42 7.42 -11.19 -1.34
C PHE A 42 7.59 -10.10 -0.28
N ALA A 43 6.57 -9.95 0.55
CA ALA A 43 6.60 -9.12 1.74
C ALA A 43 7.10 -9.95 2.93
N PHE A 44 7.91 -9.35 3.80
CA PHE A 44 8.36 -9.98 5.03
C PHE A 44 8.32 -9.01 6.21
N THR A 45 8.12 -9.57 7.39
CA THR A 45 8.23 -8.86 8.67
C THR A 45 9.46 -9.38 9.41
N PRO A 46 10.37 -8.52 9.88
CA PRO A 46 11.61 -8.95 10.53
C PRO A 46 11.41 -9.81 11.79
N GLU A 47 10.28 -9.61 12.48
CA GLU A 47 9.89 -10.38 13.67
C GLU A 47 9.48 -11.83 13.36
N LEU A 48 9.14 -12.12 12.10
CA LEU A 48 8.61 -13.42 11.68
C LEU A 48 9.58 -14.20 10.79
N ILE A 49 10.36 -13.49 9.96
CA ILE A 49 11.20 -14.10 8.92
C ILE A 49 12.62 -13.57 9.05
N ASN A 50 13.56 -14.47 9.34
CA ASN A 50 14.98 -14.19 9.21
C ASN A 50 15.43 -14.44 7.76
N LEU A 51 15.61 -13.37 6.99
CA LEU A 51 16.03 -13.44 5.60
C LEU A 51 17.42 -14.06 5.38
N ASN A 52 18.27 -14.09 6.40
CA ASN A 52 19.61 -14.68 6.30
C ASN A 52 19.60 -16.20 6.56
N ALA A 53 18.51 -16.73 7.11
CA ALA A 53 18.36 -18.17 7.37
C ALA A 53 17.93 -18.96 6.12
N ILE A 54 17.45 -18.28 5.07
CA ILE A 54 16.91 -18.89 3.86
C ILE A 54 17.71 -18.41 2.66
N LYS A 55 18.10 -19.33 1.78
CA LYS A 55 18.76 -18.98 0.51
C LYS A 55 17.71 -18.65 -0.54
N TYR A 56 17.69 -17.41 -1.01
CA TYR A 56 16.78 -16.97 -2.06
C TYR A 56 17.43 -17.05 -3.45
N PRO A 57 16.66 -17.40 -4.49
CA PRO A 57 17.13 -17.32 -5.87
C PRO A 57 17.63 -15.92 -6.25
N HIS A 58 18.59 -15.85 -7.18
CA HIS A 58 19.02 -14.59 -7.77
C HIS A 58 17.82 -13.84 -8.37
N GLY A 59 17.80 -12.52 -8.20
CA GLY A 59 16.75 -11.63 -8.67
C GLY A 59 15.59 -11.46 -7.68
N THR A 60 15.41 -12.35 -6.71
CA THR A 60 14.29 -12.28 -5.73
C THR A 60 14.19 -10.90 -5.10
N VAL A 61 12.98 -10.33 -5.06
CA VAL A 61 12.72 -9.03 -4.46
C VAL A 61 11.99 -9.20 -3.13
N ALA A 62 12.56 -8.68 -2.06
CA ALA A 62 11.92 -8.66 -0.74
C ALA A 62 11.48 -7.24 -0.39
N MET A 63 10.27 -7.12 0.15
CA MET A 63 9.69 -5.88 0.67
C MET A 63 9.55 -5.97 2.18
N LEU A 64 10.20 -5.06 2.90
CA LEU A 64 9.99 -4.89 4.34
C LEU A 64 8.57 -4.37 4.61
N VAL A 65 7.82 -5.07 5.44
CA VAL A 65 6.54 -4.61 5.98
C VAL A 65 6.69 -4.30 7.45
N CYS A 66 6.45 -3.03 7.80
CA CYS A 66 6.37 -2.61 9.19
C CYS A 66 5.01 -3.02 9.80
N PRO A 67 4.99 -3.41 11.08
CA PRO A 67 3.76 -3.61 11.84
C PRO A 67 2.85 -2.36 11.80
N PRO A 68 1.53 -2.52 12.05
CA PRO A 68 0.56 -1.42 11.95
C PRO A 68 0.85 -0.19 12.84
N ASN A 69 1.54 -0.39 13.97
CA ASN A 69 1.93 0.68 14.91
C ASN A 69 3.31 1.28 14.60
N GLN A 70 3.91 0.96 13.45
CA GLN A 70 5.24 1.40 13.07
C GLN A 70 5.27 1.98 11.65
N TYR A 71 6.23 2.86 11.39
CA TYR A 71 6.52 3.42 10.08
C TYR A 71 7.95 3.09 9.65
N LEU A 72 8.18 3.02 8.35
CA LEU A 72 9.53 2.85 7.81
C LEU A 72 10.29 4.17 7.95
N GLU A 73 11.44 4.14 8.61
CA GLU A 73 12.34 5.28 8.71
C GLU A 73 12.78 5.77 7.32
N VAL A 74 12.71 7.08 7.09
CA VAL A 74 12.87 7.72 5.75
C VAL A 74 14.21 7.39 5.10
N HIS A 75 15.26 7.22 5.88
CA HIS A 75 16.61 6.93 5.38
C HIS A 75 16.81 5.46 4.94
N GLY A 76 15.78 4.62 4.99
CA GLY A 76 15.85 3.21 4.63
C GLY A 76 15.10 2.85 3.35
N SER A 77 15.60 1.86 2.60
CA SER A 77 14.84 1.24 1.51
C SER A 77 13.92 0.14 2.05
N ARG A 78 12.66 0.16 1.60
CA ARG A 78 11.71 -0.94 1.80
C ARG A 78 12.07 -2.16 0.98
N TRP A 79 12.73 -1.97 -0.17
CA TRP A 79 12.93 -2.97 -1.18
C TRP A 79 14.40 -3.39 -1.26
N ARG A 80 14.65 -4.69 -1.38
CA ARG A 80 15.97 -5.26 -1.67
C ARG A 80 15.87 -6.37 -2.69
N VAL A 81 16.93 -6.53 -3.46
CA VAL A 81 17.07 -7.56 -4.48
C VAL A 81 18.14 -8.55 -4.01
N CYS A 82 17.86 -9.85 -4.13
CA CYS A 82 18.82 -10.91 -3.86
C CYS A 82 19.74 -11.08 -5.08
N ASN A 83 21.02 -10.77 -4.92
CA ASN A 83 22.06 -11.00 -5.91
C ASN A 83 22.88 -12.22 -5.49
N ASN A 84 22.66 -13.36 -6.15
CA ASN A 84 23.43 -14.59 -5.89
C ASN A 84 23.50 -14.98 -4.41
N GLY A 85 22.36 -14.89 -3.70
CA GLY A 85 22.25 -15.23 -2.28
C GLY A 85 22.60 -14.08 -1.32
N THR A 86 22.99 -12.91 -1.82
CA THR A 86 23.27 -11.71 -1.00
C THR A 86 22.29 -10.59 -1.32
N TRP A 87 21.67 -10.01 -0.31
CA TRP A 87 20.78 -8.86 -0.51
C TRP A 87 21.56 -7.61 -0.94
N SER A 88 20.96 -6.77 -1.79
CA SER A 88 21.55 -5.52 -2.32
C SER A 88 21.78 -4.40 -1.28
N GLY A 89 21.95 -4.75 -0.01
CA GLY A 89 22.16 -3.88 1.15
C GLY A 89 21.14 -4.13 2.27
N SER A 90 21.19 -3.30 3.31
CA SER A 90 20.37 -3.46 4.52
C SER A 90 18.98 -2.84 4.40
N PHE A 91 17.94 -3.52 4.85
CA PHE A 91 16.61 -2.91 4.91
C PHE A 91 16.59 -1.67 5.82
N GLY A 92 15.62 -0.77 5.57
CA GLY A 92 15.30 0.28 6.52
C GLY A 92 14.83 -0.28 7.86
N THR A 93 14.75 0.58 8.86
CA THR A 93 14.27 0.22 10.20
C THR A 93 12.81 0.66 10.36
N CYS A 94 12.00 -0.16 11.01
CA CYS A 94 10.66 0.25 11.41
C CYS A 94 10.71 0.96 12.76
N LYS A 95 10.08 2.14 12.86
CA LYS A 95 10.03 2.99 14.04
C LYS A 95 8.60 3.08 14.57
N PRO A 96 8.37 3.13 15.90
CA PRO A 96 7.03 3.31 16.46
C PRO A 96 6.38 4.62 16.01
N LEU A 97 5.08 4.58 15.73
CA LEU A 97 4.27 5.77 15.52
C LEU A 97 4.08 6.51 16.85
N GLY A 98 4.38 7.80 16.90
CA GLY A 98 4.11 8.65 18.07
C GLY A 98 5.19 8.67 19.16
N THR A 99 6.46 8.47 18.78
CA THR A 99 7.61 8.86 19.62
C THR A 99 8.02 10.28 19.30
#